data_AF-A0A167TWJ5-F1
#
_entry.id   AF-A0A167TWJ5-F1
#
_cell.length_a   1.000
_cell.length_b   1.000
_cell.length_c   1.000
_cell.angle_alpha   90.00
_cell.angle_beta   90.00
_cell.angle_gamma   90.00
#
_symmetry.space_group_name_H-M   'P 1'
#
loop_
_entity.id
_entity.type
_entity.pdbx_description
1 polymer ?
#
loop_
_entity_poly.entity_id
_entity_poly.type
_entity_poly.pdbx_seq_one_letter_code
_entity_poly.pdbx_strand_id
1 'polypeptide(L)' 'MERTPLEIWTKIFAHACTDSGSTGRQLSLVSKFFREASAPVKLQSISVHGRKQIIAFHQLLLKMPPHLRHIRYLFLSS' A
#
# COMPACT_ATOMS: atom_id res chain seq x y z
N MET A 1 16.83 -13.34 3.26
CA MET A 1 16.16 -12.20 2.58
C MET A 1 17.16 -11.30 1.84
N GLU A 2 18.40 -11.13 2.30
CA GLU A 2 19.42 -10.25 1.69
C GLU A 2 19.95 -10.65 0.31
N ARG A 3 19.54 -11.81 -0.23
CA ARG A 3 20.00 -12.31 -1.53
C ARG A 3 18.96 -12.19 -2.64
N THR A 4 17.75 -11.77 -2.33
CA THR A 4 16.68 -11.65 -3.32
C THR A 4 16.70 -10.25 -3.93
N PRO A 5 16.84 -10.12 -5.26
CA PRO A 5 16.86 -8.82 -5.93
C PRO A 5 15.59 -8.00 -5.67
N LEU A 6 15.72 -6.67 -5.72
CA LEU A 6 14.62 -5.74 -5.49
C LEU A 6 13.47 -5.99 -6.47
N GLU A 7 13.76 -6.30 -7.72
CA GLU A 7 12.77 -6.53 -8.78
C GLU A 7 11.86 -7.71 -8.47
N ILE A 8 12.41 -8.74 -7.82
CA ILE A 8 11.64 -9.92 -7.40
C ILE A 8 10.73 -9.54 -6.23
N TRP A 9 11.24 -8.78 -5.26
CA TRP A 9 10.40 -8.26 -4.18
C TRP A 9 9.29 -7.35 -4.68
N THR A 10 9.59 -6.45 -5.63
CA THR A 10 8.57 -5.58 -6.24
C THR A 10 7.48 -6.39 -6.91
N LYS A 11 7.81 -7.46 -7.64
CA LYS A 11 6.81 -8.38 -8.22
C LYS A 11 5.99 -9.08 -7.15
N ILE A 12 6.63 -9.62 -6.11
CA ILE A 12 5.94 -10.27 -4.98
C ILE A 12 4.95 -9.29 -4.34
N PHE A 13 5.39 -8.06 -4.04
CA PHE A 13 4.53 -7.06 -3.42
C PHE A 13 3.41 -6.58 -4.36
N ALA A 14 3.66 -6.50 -5.67
CA ALA A 14 2.63 -6.19 -6.65
C ALA A 14 1.52 -7.25 -6.69
N HIS A 15 1.85 -8.52 -6.43
CA HIS A 15 0.84 -9.59 -6.31
C HIS A 15 0.22 -9.67 -4.91
N ALA A 16 0.99 -9.39 -3.85
CA ALA A 16 0.51 -9.52 -2.47
C ALA A 16 -0.38 -8.34 -2.05
N CYS A 17 -0.11 -7.12 -2.53
CA CYS A 17 -0.87 -5.92 -2.20
C CYS A 17 -2.17 -5.79 -3.03
N THR A 18 -2.85 -6.88 -3.34
CA THR A 18 -4.15 -6.87 -4.05
C THR A 18 -5.33 -7.15 -3.10
N ASP A 19 -5.09 -7.03 -1.80
CA ASP A 19 -6.08 -7.21 -0.74
C ASP A 19 -6.77 -5.88 -0.37
N SER A 20 -7.33 -5.78 0.83
CA SER A 20 -7.98 -4.55 1.34
C SER A 20 -7.01 -3.44 1.77
N GLY A 21 -5.70 -3.60 1.52
CA GLY A 21 -4.63 -2.69 1.97
C GLY A 21 -3.89 -3.19 3.21
N SER A 22 -4.32 -4.31 3.80
CA SER A 22 -3.68 -4.89 4.99
C SER A 22 -2.24 -5.31 4.72
N THR A 23 -1.99 -5.98 3.60
CA THR A 23 -0.66 -6.48 3.23
C THR A 23 0.31 -5.33 3.03
N GLY A 24 -0.07 -4.30 2.26
CA GLY A 24 0.76 -3.12 2.05
C GLY A 24 1.15 -2.41 3.36
N ARG A 25 0.21 -2.36 4.32
CA ARG A 25 0.47 -1.84 5.66
C ARG A 25 1.44 -2.72 6.45
N GLN A 26 1.23 -4.04 6.47
CA GLN A 26 2.09 -4.98 7.18
C GLN A 26 3.51 -4.95 6.64
N LEU A 27 3.70 -4.97 5.32
CA LEU A 27 5.01 -4.87 4.67
C LEU A 27 5.75 -3.59 5.09
N SER A 28 5.03 -2.47 5.21
CA SER A 28 5.62 -1.20 5.66
C SER A 28 6.14 -1.22 7.11
N LEU A 29 5.71 -2.20 7.92
CA LEU A 29 6.09 -2.36 9.32
C LEU A 29 7.20 -3.41 9.53
N VAL A 30 7.51 -4.24 8.53
CA VAL A 30 8.53 -5.30 8.64
C VAL A 30 9.94 -4.72 8.80
N SER A 31 10.33 -3.80 7.92
CA SER A 31 11.67 -3.20 7.93
C SER A 31 11.71 -1.93 7.08
N LYS A 32 12.81 -1.16 7.18
CA LYS A 32 13.06 -0.01 6.30
C LYS A 32 13.06 -0.43 4.82
N PHE A 33 13.73 -1.54 4.50
CA PHE A 33 13.79 -2.09 3.14
C PHE A 33 12.40 -2.45 2.60
N PHE A 34 11.59 -3.19 3.36
CA PHE A 34 10.25 -3.59 2.91
C PHE A 34 9.33 -2.39 2.75
N ARG A 35 9.45 -1.38 3.61
CA ARG A 35 8.69 -0.14 3.50
C ARG A 35 9.00 0.62 2.21
N GLU A 36 10.26 0.68 1.82
CA GLU A 36 10.69 1.35 0.58
C GLU A 36 10.31 0.51 -0.65
N ALA A 37 10.62 -0.78 -0.65
CA ALA A 37 10.37 -1.68 -1.76
C ALA A 37 8.86 -1.88 -2.04
N SER A 38 7.99 -1.83 -1.02
CA SER A 38 6.54 -1.90 -1.18
C SER A 38 5.88 -0.55 -1.47
N ALA A 39 6.57 0.57 -1.30
CA ALA A 39 5.99 1.91 -1.43
C ALA A 39 5.21 2.15 -2.74
N PRO A 40 5.66 1.68 -3.92
CA PRO A 40 4.94 1.89 -5.18
C PRO A 40 3.61 1.12 -5.28
N VAL A 41 3.45 0.04 -4.51
CA VAL A 41 2.32 -0.90 -4.64
C VAL A 41 1.47 -1.02 -3.38
N LYS A 42 1.91 -0.49 -2.23
CA LYS A 42 1.20 -0.64 -0.94
C LYS A 42 -0.21 -0.04 -0.90
N LEU A 43 -0.53 0.88 -1.81
CA LEU A 43 -1.85 1.51 -1.92
C LEU A 43 -2.63 1.08 -3.18
N GLN A 44 -2.12 0.12 -3.96
CA GLN A 44 -2.76 -0.23 -5.23
C GLN A 44 -4.16 -0.85 -5.06
N SER A 45 -4.45 -1.43 -3.90
CA SER A 45 -5.74 -2.01 -3.55
C SER A 45 -6.09 -1.62 -2.12
N ILE A 46 -7.22 -0.92 -1.94
CA ILE A 46 -7.65 -0.37 -0.65
C ILE A 46 -9.16 -0.55 -0.48
N SER A 47 -9.57 -1.02 0.69
CA SER A 47 -10.98 -1.01 1.11
C SER A 47 -11.17 -0.11 2.32
N VAL A 48 -12.04 0.88 2.20
CA VAL A 48 -12.33 1.86 3.26
C VAL A 48 -13.80 1.78 3.64
N HIS A 49 -14.06 1.63 4.95
CA HIS A 49 -15.40 1.39 5.48
C HIS A 49 -15.79 2.49 6.48
N GLY A 50 -16.90 3.14 6.21
CA GLY A 50 -17.48 4.18 7.05
C GLY A 50 -16.76 5.52 6.95
N ARG A 51 -17.51 6.58 7.29
CA ARG A 51 -17.09 7.98 7.18
C ARG A 51 -15.74 8.29 7.87
N LYS A 52 -15.50 7.71 9.04
CA LYS A 52 -14.26 7.94 9.80
C LYS A 52 -13.02 7.48 9.02
N GLN A 53 -13.07 6.29 8.42
CA GLN A 53 -11.95 5.76 7.66
C GLN A 53 -11.76 6.52 6.35
N ILE A 54 -12.85 6.95 5.69
CA ILE A 54 -12.80 7.75 4.46
C ILE A 54 -12.05 9.08 4.70
N ILE A 55 -12.39 9.79 5.78
CA ILE A 55 -11.72 11.04 6.14
C ILE A 55 -10.24 10.80 6.46
N ALA A 56 -9.93 9.76 7.25
CA ALA A 56 -8.55 9.44 7.59
C ALA A 56 -7.71 9.05 6.35
N PHE A 57 -8.29 8.27 5.44
CA PHE A 57 -7.65 7.89 4.19
C PHE A 57 -7.40 9.10 3.28
N HIS A 58 -8.37 10.01 3.18
CA HIS A 58 -8.20 11.26 2.44
C HIS A 58 -7.04 12.10 3.02
N GLN A 59 -6.97 12.26 4.34
CA GLN A 59 -5.86 12.96 4.99
C GLN A 59 -4.50 12.29 4.76
N LEU A 60 -4.45 10.95 4.73
CA LEU A 60 -3.25 10.19 4.39
C LEU A 60 -2.79 10.52 2.97
N LEU A 61 -3.70 10.49 2.00
CA LEU A 61 -3.38 10.78 0.60
C LEU A 61 -2.84 12.20 0.41
N LEU A 62 -3.40 13.20 1.10
CA LEU A 62 -2.92 14.58 1.02
C LEU A 62 -1.45 14.72 1.47
N LYS A 63 -1.01 13.93 2.44
CA LYS A 63 0.37 13.94 2.97
C LYS A 63 1.36 13.14 2.14
N MET A 64 0.91 12.27 1.24
CA MET A 64 1.80 11.41 0.45
C MET A 64 2.27 12.08 -0.84
N PRO A 65 3.49 11.82 -1.34
CA PRO A 65 3.91 12.28 -2.67
C PRO A 65 3.00 11.73 -3.78
N PRO A 66 2.66 12.51 -4.84
CA PRO A 66 1.75 12.08 -5.91
C PRO A 66 2.10 10.74 -6.57
N HIS A 67 3.40 10.48 -6.79
CA HIS A 67 3.89 9.24 -7.41
C HIS A 67 3.73 7.98 -6.52
N LEU A 68 3.31 8.12 -5.27
CA LEU A 68 3.00 6.99 -4.37
C LEU A 68 1.50 6.82 -4.11
N ARG A 69 0.64 7.65 -4.74
CA ARG A 69 -0.82 7.62 -4.58
C ARG A 69 -1.51 6.73 -5.63
N HIS A 70 -0.80 5.77 -6.21
CA HIS A 70 -1.37 4.89 -7.22
C HIS A 70 -2.33 3.88 -6.58
N ILE A 71 -3.63 4.07 -6.83
CA ILE A 71 -4.71 3.19 -6.41
C ILE A 71 -5.36 2.63 -7.68
N ARG A 72 -5.40 1.29 -7.82
CA ARG A 72 -6.03 0.59 -8.94
C ARG A 72 -7.42 0.07 -8.56
N TYR A 73 -7.54 -0.44 -7.34
CA TYR A 73 -8.77 -0.98 -6.79
C TYR A 73 -9.13 -0.19 -5.53
N LEU A 74 -10.26 0.49 -5.55
CA LEU A 74 -10.77 1.26 -4.42
C LEU A 74 -12.18 0.80 -4.10
N PHE A 75 -12.36 0.23 -2.92
CA PHE A 75 -13.68 -0.08 -2.38
C PHE A 75 -14.04 0.93 -1.30
N LEU A 76 -15.20 1.57 -1.43
CA LEU A 76 -15.76 2.48 -0.44
C LEU A 76 -17.13 1.97 -0.02
N SER A 77 -17.35 1.89 1.29
CA SER A 77 -18.68 1.64 1.86
C SER A 77 -18.98 2.67 2.94
N SER A 78 -20.24 3.10 3.00
CA SER A 78 -20.75 4.13 3.92
C SER A 78 -21.27 3.53 5.21
#